data_AF-A0A943J2E8-F1
#
_entry.id   AF-A0A943J2E8-F1
#
_cell.length_a   1.000
_cell.length_b   1.000
_cell.length_c   1.000
_cell.angle_alpha   90.00
_cell.angle_beta   90.00
_cell.angle_gamma   90.00
#
_symmetry.space_group_name_H-M   'P 1'
#
loop_
_entity.id
_entity.type
_entity.pdbx_description
1 polymer ?
#
loop_
_entity_poly.entity_id
_entity_poly.type
_entity_poly.pdbx_seq_one_letter_code
_entity_poly.pdbx_strand_id
1 'polypeptide(L)'
;KPNARPIRHNARVPDRNGKIFYTSITSLSHISKLAGLIDIYLIDSKYYSPEVSLRYSKVNDYFKVNLAALKEAFSQQPKNLFDNDGILKRGVIVRHLVLPSNTSDSRKLLKALKENFSENITVSLMCQYTPLGNSENFPEINRRLKRKEFKTVYDFLLSLGYKNGYIQSFSSADNSYVPNFDIIDIYE
;
A
#
# COMPACT_ATOMS: atom_id res chain seq x y z
N LYS A 1 23.23 -1.23 -19.34
CA LYS A 1 22.34 -2.30 -18.80
C LYS A 1 21.29 -1.60 -17.95
N PRO A 2 19.98 -1.87 -18.09
CA PRO A 2 18.98 -1.06 -17.40
C PRO A 2 19.12 -1.29 -15.90
N ASN A 3 19.52 -0.23 -15.21
CA ASN A 3 19.80 -0.18 -13.78
C ASN A 3 18.49 -0.43 -13.01
N ALA A 4 18.16 -1.70 -12.76
CA ALA A 4 17.14 -2.04 -11.75
C ALA A 4 17.70 -1.62 -10.38
N ARG A 5 17.11 -0.58 -9.77
CA ARG A 5 17.46 -0.20 -8.40
C ARG A 5 16.94 -1.32 -7.46
N PRO A 6 17.66 -1.69 -6.39
CA PRO A 6 17.16 -2.71 -5.47
C PRO A 6 15.89 -2.22 -4.74
N ILE A 7 15.04 -3.16 -4.28
CA ILE A 7 13.97 -2.83 -3.34
C ILE A 7 14.61 -2.18 -2.11
N ARG A 8 14.23 -0.93 -1.86
CA ARG A 8 14.89 -0.14 -0.83
C ARG A 8 14.36 -0.55 0.53
N HIS A 9 15.27 -1.08 1.34
CA HIS A 9 15.06 -1.25 2.77
C HIS A 9 15.18 0.13 3.41
N ASN A 10 14.18 0.56 4.19
CA ASN A 10 14.17 1.86 4.87
C ASN A 10 14.17 3.11 3.97
N ALA A 11 13.60 3.05 2.76
CA ALA A 11 13.49 4.25 1.96
C ALA A 11 12.51 5.25 2.59
N ARG A 12 12.98 6.50 2.71
CA ARG A 12 12.20 7.61 3.24
C ARG A 12 11.07 7.93 2.25
N VAL A 13 9.86 8.01 2.78
CA VAL A 13 8.69 8.54 2.07
C VAL A 13 9.04 9.98 1.65
N PRO A 14 8.58 10.46 0.49
CA PRO A 14 8.87 11.81 0.03
C PRO A 14 8.66 12.87 1.09
N ASP A 15 9.57 13.85 1.13
CA ASP A 15 9.46 15.05 1.96
C ASP A 15 8.09 15.72 1.74
N ARG A 16 7.45 16.17 2.81
CA ARG A 16 6.09 16.75 2.83
C ARG A 16 5.98 18.06 2.03
N ASN A 17 7.09 18.57 1.52
CA ASN A 17 7.16 19.77 0.68
C ASN A 17 6.57 19.57 -0.75
N GLY A 18 6.30 18.33 -1.19
CA GLY A 18 5.58 18.05 -2.44
C GLY A 18 4.06 17.95 -2.26
N LYS A 19 3.27 18.11 -3.34
CA LYS A 19 1.81 17.90 -3.30
C LYS A 19 1.51 16.40 -3.31
N ILE A 20 1.49 15.80 -2.13
CA ILE A 20 1.24 14.37 -1.93
C ILE A 20 -0.24 14.14 -1.67
N PHE A 21 -0.88 13.29 -2.48
CA PHE A 21 -2.23 12.82 -2.22
C PHE A 21 -2.20 11.41 -1.63
N TYR A 22 -2.79 11.26 -0.45
CA TYR A 22 -2.95 9.98 0.23
C TYR A 22 -4.40 9.51 0.12
N THR A 23 -4.60 8.23 -0.17
CA THR A 23 -5.93 7.64 -0.09
C THR A 23 -5.92 6.13 0.13
N SER A 24 -6.88 5.65 0.91
CA SER A 24 -7.17 4.22 1.04
C SER A 24 -8.30 3.71 0.16
N ILE A 25 -9.21 4.63 -0.24
CA ILE A 25 -10.38 4.41 -1.10
C ILE A 25 -10.67 5.73 -1.81
N THR A 26 -10.68 5.73 -3.14
CA THR A 26 -11.08 6.89 -3.92
C THR A 26 -12.01 6.45 -5.04
N SER A 27 -13.09 7.19 -5.25
CA SER A 27 -13.87 7.07 -6.48
C SER A 27 -13.02 7.55 -7.65
N LEU A 28 -13.15 6.92 -8.81
CA LEU A 28 -12.50 7.36 -10.04
C LEU A 28 -12.68 8.88 -10.28
N SER A 29 -13.89 9.38 -10.01
CA SER A 29 -14.25 10.80 -10.15
C SER A 29 -13.42 11.75 -9.29
N HIS A 30 -12.95 11.33 -8.11
CA HIS A 30 -12.11 12.17 -7.26
C HIS A 30 -10.67 12.22 -7.80
N ILE A 31 -10.09 11.11 -8.27
CA ILE A 31 -8.72 11.12 -8.82
C ILE A 31 -8.67 11.94 -10.11
N SER A 32 -9.69 11.84 -10.97
CA SER A 32 -9.71 12.64 -12.21
C SER A 32 -9.72 14.15 -11.96
N LYS A 33 -10.35 14.61 -10.87
CA LYS A 33 -10.36 16.03 -10.47
C LYS A 33 -9.00 16.53 -9.95
N LEU A 34 -8.09 15.62 -9.63
CA LEU A 34 -6.75 15.93 -9.10
C LEU A 34 -5.68 16.04 -10.20
N ALA A 35 -6.07 15.88 -11.47
CA ALA A 35 -5.16 15.99 -12.60
C ALA A 35 -4.38 17.31 -12.60
N GLY A 36 -3.05 17.20 -12.67
CA GLY A 36 -2.14 18.35 -12.65
C GLY A 36 -1.92 19.01 -11.28
N LEU A 37 -2.63 18.57 -10.24
CA LEU A 37 -2.49 19.11 -8.88
C LEU A 37 -1.60 18.27 -7.97
N ILE A 38 -1.45 16.99 -8.27
CA ILE A 38 -0.77 16.03 -7.41
C ILE A 38 0.53 15.56 -8.05
N ASP A 39 1.62 15.70 -7.30
CA ASP A 39 2.93 15.20 -7.70
C ASP A 39 3.02 13.69 -7.43
N ILE A 40 2.55 13.26 -6.25
CA ILE A 40 2.71 11.89 -5.78
C ILE A 40 1.39 11.32 -5.28
N TYR A 41 0.97 10.21 -5.87
CA TYR A 41 -0.15 9.40 -5.42
C TYR A 41 0.34 8.30 -4.47
N LEU A 42 -0.14 8.29 -3.23
CA LEU A 42 -0.03 7.18 -2.29
C LEU A 42 -1.40 6.51 -2.18
N ILE A 43 -1.53 5.33 -2.79
CA ILE A 43 -2.81 4.61 -2.84
C ILE A 43 -2.68 3.28 -2.10
N ASP A 44 -3.57 3.01 -1.14
CA ASP A 44 -3.63 1.69 -0.52
C ASP A 44 -4.34 0.70 -1.43
N SER A 45 -3.75 -0.48 -1.56
CA SER A 45 -4.41 -1.66 -2.11
C SER A 45 -4.42 -2.73 -1.04
N LYS A 46 -5.56 -2.87 -0.36
CA LYS A 46 -5.71 -3.75 0.81
C LYS A 46 -6.02 -5.20 0.43
N TYR A 47 -6.96 -5.39 -0.49
CA TYR A 47 -7.52 -6.70 -0.82
C TYR A 47 -7.58 -6.94 -2.32
N TYR A 48 -7.41 -8.20 -2.73
CA TYR A 48 -7.73 -8.66 -4.08
C TYR A 48 -9.08 -9.38 -4.11
N SER A 49 -9.32 -10.30 -3.18
CA SER A 49 -10.50 -11.15 -3.14
C SER A 49 -11.75 -10.37 -2.68
N PRO A 50 -12.87 -10.49 -3.43
CA PRO A 50 -14.19 -10.02 -2.99
C PRO A 50 -14.61 -10.54 -1.62
N GLU A 51 -14.26 -11.79 -1.30
CA GLU A 51 -14.60 -12.43 -0.02
C GLU A 51 -13.87 -11.76 1.14
N VAL A 52 -12.56 -11.52 0.97
CA VAL A 52 -11.71 -10.89 1.99
C VAL A 52 -12.13 -9.44 2.21
N SER A 53 -12.39 -8.69 1.13
CA SER A 53 -12.84 -7.30 1.23
C SER A 53 -14.25 -7.18 1.83
N LEU A 54 -15.15 -8.11 1.52
CA LEU A 54 -16.48 -8.15 2.12
C LEU A 54 -16.38 -8.49 3.61
N ARG A 55 -15.52 -9.44 3.97
CA ARG A 55 -15.35 -9.88 5.37
C ARG A 55 -14.84 -8.75 6.26
N TYR A 56 -13.76 -8.08 5.87
CA TYR A 56 -13.09 -7.09 6.73
C TYR A 56 -13.52 -5.65 6.49
N SER A 57 -14.17 -5.33 5.37
CA SER A 57 -14.53 -3.96 5.03
C SER A 57 -15.93 -3.80 4.45
N LYS A 58 -16.72 -4.88 4.39
CA LYS A 58 -18.12 -4.88 3.91
C LYS A 58 -18.27 -4.36 2.46
N VAL A 59 -17.22 -4.51 1.65
CA VAL A 59 -17.20 -4.11 0.23
C VAL A 59 -16.80 -5.31 -0.62
N ASN A 60 -17.61 -5.70 -1.60
CA ASN A 60 -17.35 -6.89 -2.44
C ASN A 60 -16.56 -6.58 -3.73
N ASP A 61 -16.50 -5.33 -4.17
CA ASP A 61 -15.86 -4.92 -5.43
C ASP A 61 -14.61 -4.05 -5.20
N TYR A 62 -14.02 -4.13 -4.01
CA TYR A 62 -12.91 -3.27 -3.58
C TYR A 62 -11.77 -3.24 -4.60
N PHE A 63 -11.27 -4.40 -5.03
CA PHE A 63 -10.12 -4.45 -5.95
C PHE A 63 -10.47 -3.86 -7.32
N LYS A 64 -11.71 -4.04 -7.79
CA LYS A 64 -12.18 -3.47 -9.06
C LYS A 64 -12.15 -1.94 -9.02
N VAL A 65 -12.72 -1.35 -7.97
CA VAL A 65 -12.73 0.12 -7.77
C VAL A 65 -11.31 0.65 -7.56
N ASN A 66 -10.52 -0.03 -6.72
CA ASN A 66 -9.14 0.32 -6.44
C ASN A 66 -8.26 0.27 -7.69
N LEU A 67 -8.42 -0.75 -8.54
CA LEU A 67 -7.69 -0.88 -9.79
C LEU A 67 -8.05 0.22 -10.79
N ALA A 68 -9.31 0.62 -10.88
CA ALA A 68 -9.72 1.75 -11.71
C ALA A 68 -9.10 3.07 -11.23
N ALA A 69 -9.11 3.31 -9.92
CA ALA A 69 -8.45 4.44 -9.29
C ALA A 69 -6.93 4.45 -9.55
N LEU A 70 -6.27 3.30 -9.43
CA LEU A 70 -4.84 3.16 -9.77
C LEU A 70 -4.58 3.46 -11.24
N LYS A 71 -5.38 2.92 -12.17
CA LYS A 71 -5.23 3.19 -13.61
C LYS A 71 -5.32 4.68 -13.91
N GLU A 72 -6.21 5.40 -13.25
CA GLU A 72 -6.32 6.86 -13.39
C GLU A 72 -5.12 7.60 -12.78
N ALA A 73 -4.65 7.20 -11.60
CA ALA A 73 -3.44 7.79 -11.04
C ALA A 73 -2.22 7.56 -11.95
N PHE A 74 -2.08 6.37 -12.54
CA PHE A 74 -1.02 6.06 -13.50
C PHE A 74 -1.21 6.75 -14.86
N SER A 75 -2.44 7.08 -15.29
CA SER A 75 -2.67 7.87 -16.51
C SER A 75 -2.12 9.29 -16.35
N GLN A 76 -2.29 9.88 -15.15
CA GLN A 76 -1.78 11.19 -14.80
C GLN A 76 -0.28 11.18 -14.46
N GLN A 77 0.20 10.08 -13.88
CA GLN A 77 1.56 9.90 -13.39
C GLN A 77 2.18 8.58 -13.90
N PRO A 78 2.47 8.46 -15.21
CA PRO A 78 2.84 7.18 -15.83
C PRO A 78 4.24 6.66 -15.46
N LYS A 79 5.10 7.54 -14.95
CA LYS A 79 6.49 7.22 -14.60
C LYS A 79 6.84 7.79 -13.25
N ASN A 80 7.57 6.99 -12.47
CA ASN A 80 8.16 7.42 -11.23
C ASN A 80 9.44 8.21 -11.50
N LEU A 81 9.49 9.46 -11.07
CA LEU A 81 10.65 10.32 -11.10
C LEU A 81 11.25 10.40 -9.70
N PHE A 82 12.51 9.99 -9.59
CA PHE A 82 13.27 10.03 -8.36
C PHE A 82 14.37 11.08 -8.47
N ASP A 83 14.69 11.76 -7.38
CA ASP A 83 15.88 12.62 -7.32
C ASP A 83 17.19 11.81 -7.20
N ASN A 84 18.30 12.52 -7.01
CA ASN A 84 19.64 11.94 -6.89
C ASN A 84 19.80 11.08 -5.63
N ASP A 85 19.10 11.42 -4.55
CA ASP A 85 19.02 10.61 -3.31
C ASP A 85 18.04 9.43 -3.47
N GLY A 86 17.28 9.45 -4.56
CA GLY A 86 16.27 8.48 -4.93
C GLY A 86 14.99 8.58 -4.11
N ILE A 87 14.68 9.77 -3.62
CA ILE A 87 13.37 10.14 -3.09
C ILE A 87 12.44 10.34 -4.28
N LEU A 88 11.24 9.75 -4.22
CA LEU A 88 10.24 9.96 -5.26
C LEU A 88 9.80 11.43 -5.24
N LYS A 89 9.87 12.11 -6.39
CA LYS A 89 9.38 13.48 -6.57
C LYS A 89 8.04 13.54 -7.28
N ARG A 90 7.79 12.59 -8.17
CA ARG A 90 6.55 12.51 -8.94
C ARG A 90 6.26 11.05 -9.29
N GLY A 91 5.03 10.59 -9.14
CA GLY A 91 4.67 9.20 -9.46
C GLY A 91 3.56 8.58 -8.62
N VAL A 92 3.50 7.25 -8.63
CA VAL A 92 2.50 6.45 -7.91
C VAL A 92 3.20 5.40 -7.04
N ILE A 93 2.88 5.40 -5.74
CA ILE A 93 3.26 4.36 -4.79
C ILE A 93 2.00 3.62 -4.35
N VAL A 94 1.98 2.31 -4.59
CA VAL A 94 0.93 1.43 -4.10
C VAL A 94 1.35 0.87 -2.75
N ARG A 95 0.56 1.07 -1.70
CA ARG A 95 0.86 0.56 -0.37
C ARG A 95 0.01 -0.68 -0.10
N HIS A 96 0.67 -1.76 0.30
CA HIS A 96 0.02 -3.02 0.61
C HIS A 96 0.37 -3.47 2.03
N LEU A 97 -0.61 -3.42 2.93
CA LEU A 97 -0.49 -3.97 4.28
C LEU A 97 -0.77 -5.46 4.22
N VAL A 98 0.22 -6.29 4.56
CA VAL A 98 0.01 -7.73 4.67
C VAL A 98 -0.76 -8.03 5.94
N LEU A 99 -1.94 -8.62 5.78
CA LEU A 99 -2.76 -9.03 6.91
C LEU A 99 -2.40 -10.45 7.39
N PRO A 100 -2.46 -10.70 8.71
CA PRO A 100 -2.31 -12.05 9.25
C PRO A 100 -3.29 -13.02 8.58
N SER A 101 -2.88 -14.26 8.35
CA SER A 101 -3.69 -15.32 7.72
C SER A 101 -4.12 -15.07 6.26
N ASN A 102 -3.75 -13.93 5.65
CA ASN A 102 -4.22 -13.53 4.32
C ASN A 102 -3.09 -13.47 3.27
N THR A 103 -1.98 -14.19 3.48
CA THR A 103 -0.83 -14.14 2.54
C THR A 103 -1.19 -14.55 1.11
N SER A 104 -2.18 -15.41 0.92
CA SER A 104 -2.66 -15.83 -0.41
C SER A 104 -3.29 -14.65 -1.17
N ASP A 105 -4.09 -13.85 -0.47
CA ASP A 105 -4.73 -12.66 -1.05
C ASP A 105 -3.69 -11.60 -1.42
N SER A 106 -2.72 -11.36 -0.52
CA SER A 106 -1.57 -10.49 -0.80
C SER A 106 -0.82 -10.90 -2.06
N ARG A 107 -0.56 -12.20 -2.25
CA ARG A 107 0.12 -12.69 -3.47
C ARG A 107 -0.72 -12.45 -4.72
N LYS A 108 -2.04 -12.70 -4.69
CA LYS A 108 -2.93 -12.42 -5.82
C LYS A 108 -2.93 -10.92 -6.17
N LEU A 109 -3.00 -10.06 -5.16
CA LEU A 109 -2.92 -8.61 -5.31
C LEU A 109 -1.63 -8.18 -5.99
N LEU A 110 -0.48 -8.62 -5.49
CA LEU A 110 0.83 -8.29 -6.06
C LEU A 110 0.97 -8.80 -7.50
N LYS A 111 0.52 -10.03 -7.78
CA LYS A 111 0.52 -10.54 -9.15
C LYS A 111 -0.33 -9.67 -10.09
N ALA A 112 -1.55 -9.35 -9.69
CA ALA A 112 -2.46 -8.54 -10.50
C ALA A 112 -1.92 -7.11 -10.73
N LEU A 113 -1.31 -6.50 -9.71
CA LEU A 113 -0.64 -5.21 -9.81
C LEU A 113 0.52 -5.27 -10.83
N LYS A 114 1.35 -6.31 -10.77
CA LYS A 114 2.45 -6.51 -11.72
C LYS A 114 1.95 -6.66 -13.16
N GLU A 115 0.88 -7.42 -13.35
CA GLU A 115 0.27 -7.66 -14.67
C GLU A 115 -0.36 -6.39 -15.26
N ASN A 116 -0.98 -5.54 -14.43
CA ASN A 116 -1.65 -4.32 -14.91
C ASN A 116 -0.69 -3.14 -15.15
N PHE A 117 0.43 -3.05 -14.43
CA PHE A 117 1.30 -1.86 -14.42
C PHE A 117 2.77 -2.13 -14.78
N SER A 118 3.13 -3.40 -15.02
CA SER A 118 4.43 -3.84 -15.54
C SER A 118 5.66 -3.31 -14.75
N GLU A 119 6.59 -2.60 -15.39
CA GLU A 119 7.83 -2.12 -14.78
C GLU A 119 7.68 -0.82 -13.99
N ASN A 120 6.58 -0.07 -14.20
CA ASN A 120 6.44 1.28 -13.66
C ASN A 120 5.87 1.31 -12.23
N ILE A 121 5.44 0.16 -11.70
CA ILE A 121 4.83 0.11 -10.37
C ILE A 121 5.87 0.11 -9.25
N THR A 122 5.63 0.97 -8.26
CA THR A 122 6.38 0.98 -7.00
C THR A 122 5.46 0.52 -5.88
N VAL A 123 5.84 -0.55 -5.18
CA VAL A 123 5.04 -1.09 -4.05
C VAL A 123 5.73 -0.82 -2.72
N SER A 124 4.99 -0.25 -1.78
CA SER A 124 5.36 -0.23 -0.37
C SER A 124 4.71 -1.42 0.34
N LEU A 125 5.51 -2.46 0.64
CA LEU A 125 5.04 -3.65 1.34
C LEU A 125 5.17 -3.42 2.85
N MET A 126 4.04 -3.41 3.55
CA MET A 126 3.95 -3.03 4.96
C MET A 126 3.65 -4.26 5.83
N CYS A 127 4.29 -4.33 6.99
CA CYS A 127 4.12 -5.39 7.99
C CYS A 127 3.46 -4.91 9.29
N GLN A 128 3.17 -3.60 9.41
CA GLN A 128 2.72 -2.92 10.63
C GLN A 128 1.22 -3.09 10.88
N TYR A 129 0.77 -4.34 10.98
CA TYR A 129 -0.62 -4.62 11.33
C TYR A 129 -0.76 -4.74 12.86
N THR A 130 -1.51 -3.81 13.45
CA THR A 130 -1.93 -3.85 14.85
C THR A 130 -3.43 -4.17 14.90
N PRO A 131 -3.85 -5.26 15.56
CA PRO A 131 -5.27 -5.53 15.79
C PRO A 131 -5.91 -4.40 16.59
N LEU A 132 -6.93 -3.76 16.02
CA LEU A 132 -7.65 -2.63 16.61
C LEU A 132 -9.13 -2.69 16.21
N GLY A 133 -9.98 -2.01 16.99
CA GLY A 133 -11.43 -1.94 16.75
C GLY A 133 -12.08 -3.33 16.73
N ASN A 134 -12.91 -3.60 15.72
CA ASN A 134 -13.69 -4.84 15.59
C ASN A 134 -12.87 -6.09 15.24
N SER A 135 -11.54 -6.05 15.37
CA SER A 135 -10.66 -7.19 15.06
C SER A 135 -10.95 -8.43 15.90
N GLU A 136 -11.53 -8.28 17.10
CA GLU A 136 -11.99 -9.39 17.95
C GLU A 136 -13.01 -10.30 17.26
N ASN A 137 -13.83 -9.75 16.36
CA ASN A 137 -14.79 -10.52 15.55
C ASN A 137 -14.12 -11.35 14.44
N PHE A 138 -12.81 -11.20 14.24
CA PHE A 138 -12.02 -11.86 13.21
C PHE A 138 -10.77 -12.51 13.82
N PRO A 139 -10.91 -13.67 14.51
CA PRO A 139 -9.81 -14.30 15.24
C PRO A 139 -8.55 -14.55 14.40
N GLU A 140 -8.72 -14.80 13.10
CA GLU A 140 -7.63 -15.03 12.16
C GLU A 140 -6.71 -13.83 11.94
N ILE A 141 -7.24 -12.61 12.12
CA ILE A 141 -6.50 -11.35 12.03
C ILE A 141 -6.39 -10.66 13.39
N ASN A 142 -7.00 -11.15 14.48
CA ASN A 142 -6.82 -10.60 15.83
C ASN A 142 -5.46 -10.95 16.46
N ARG A 143 -4.38 -10.73 15.71
CA ARG A 143 -3.01 -10.98 16.12
C ARG A 143 -2.06 -10.20 15.22
N ARG A 144 -0.83 -9.99 15.68
CA ARG A 144 0.22 -9.43 14.83
C ARG A 144 0.61 -10.40 13.69
N LEU A 145 1.09 -9.83 12.59
CA LEU A 145 1.62 -10.58 11.45
C LEU A 145 2.87 -11.36 11.85
N LYS A 146 2.93 -12.67 11.55
CA LYS A 146 4.12 -13.48 11.83
C LYS A 146 5.22 -13.19 10.81
N ARG A 147 6.48 -13.29 11.24
CA ARG A 147 7.67 -13.15 10.36
C ARG A 147 7.59 -14.06 9.12
N LYS A 148 7.17 -15.31 9.30
CA LYS A 148 7.00 -16.28 8.21
C LYS A 148 5.93 -15.86 7.19
N GLU A 149 4.85 -15.23 7.65
CA GLU A 149 3.77 -14.78 6.76
C GLU A 149 4.23 -13.63 5.88
N PHE A 150 4.87 -12.62 6.48
CA PHE A 150 5.46 -11.53 5.71
C PHE A 150 6.56 -12.02 4.78
N LYS A 151 7.47 -12.89 5.25
CA LYS A 151 8.54 -13.44 4.42
C LYS A 151 7.98 -14.14 3.19
N THR A 152 6.92 -14.93 3.34
CA THR A 152 6.23 -15.58 2.22
C THR A 152 5.75 -14.57 1.18
N VAL A 153 5.17 -13.44 1.59
CA VAL A 153 4.70 -12.40 0.65
C VAL A 153 5.87 -11.64 0.03
N TYR A 154 6.90 -11.36 0.83
CA TYR A 154 8.11 -10.67 0.38
C TYR A 154 8.90 -11.48 -0.65
N ASP A 155 9.17 -12.76 -0.39
CA ASP A 155 9.85 -13.65 -1.33
C ASP A 155 9.06 -13.75 -2.64
N PHE A 156 7.73 -13.77 -2.56
CA PHE A 156 6.87 -13.77 -3.74
C PHE A 156 6.97 -12.44 -4.51
N LEU A 157 6.97 -11.29 -3.84
CA LEU A 157 7.21 -9.98 -4.46
C LEU A 157 8.54 -9.97 -5.24
N LEU A 158 9.61 -10.52 -4.66
CA LEU A 158 10.91 -10.65 -5.33
C LEU A 158 10.83 -11.55 -6.58
N SER A 159 10.16 -12.71 -6.46
CA SER A 159 9.99 -13.65 -7.58
C SER A 159 9.24 -13.07 -8.78
N LEU A 160 8.38 -12.07 -8.56
CA LEU A 160 7.66 -11.34 -9.62
C LEU A 160 8.53 -10.30 -10.34
N GLY A 161 9.78 -10.08 -9.91
CA GLY A 161 10.69 -9.13 -10.55
C GLY A 161 10.26 -7.67 -10.34
N TYR A 162 9.75 -7.32 -9.16
CA TYR A 162 9.55 -5.91 -8.79
C TYR A 162 10.89 -5.19 -8.72
N LYS A 163 11.06 -4.17 -9.57
CA LYS A 163 12.29 -3.37 -9.64
C LYS A 163 12.29 -2.19 -8.66
N ASN A 164 11.12 -1.76 -8.18
CA ASN A 164 11.01 -0.63 -7.25
C ASN A 164 10.07 -1.01 -6.12
N GLY A 165 10.50 -0.75 -4.88
CA GLY A 165 9.64 -0.95 -3.73
C GLY A 165 10.24 -0.41 -2.44
N TYR A 166 9.37 -0.21 -1.46
CA TYR A 166 9.69 0.17 -0.10
C TYR A 166 9.34 -1.00 0.81
N ILE A 167 10.27 -1.39 1.68
CA ILE A 167 10.02 -2.41 2.70
C ILE A 167 10.22 -1.78 4.06
N GLN A 168 9.20 -1.94 4.91
CA GLN A 168 9.26 -1.53 6.30
C GLN A 168 9.87 -2.64 7.15
N SER A 169 10.72 -2.26 8.11
CA SER A 169 11.23 -3.17 9.12
C SER A 169 10.11 -3.71 10.00
N PHE A 170 10.21 -5.00 10.36
CA PHE A 170 9.33 -5.63 11.34
C PHE A 170 9.33 -4.94 12.71
N SER A 171 10.42 -4.25 13.07
CA SER A 171 10.52 -3.50 14.32
C SER A 171 9.64 -2.24 14.33
N SER A 172 9.10 -1.83 13.19
CA SER A 172 8.22 -0.66 13.09
C SER A 172 6.75 -0.96 13.40
N ALA A 173 6.40 -2.23 13.62
CA ALA A 173 5.08 -2.62 14.11
C ALA A 173 5.00 -2.41 15.64
N ASP A 174 5.12 -1.16 16.05
CA ASP A 174 5.05 -0.73 17.44
C ASP A 174 3.70 -0.04 17.70
N ASN A 175 3.11 -0.28 18.88
CA ASN A 175 1.87 0.38 19.31
C ASN A 175 2.08 1.90 19.48
N SER A 176 3.32 2.38 19.56
CA SER A 176 3.67 3.80 19.65
C SER A 176 3.16 4.65 18.47
N TYR A 177 2.80 4.03 17.34
CA TYR A 177 2.26 4.72 16.16
C TYR A 177 0.73 4.64 16.04
N VAL A 178 0.06 3.94 16.97
CA VAL A 178 -1.41 3.89 17.04
C VAL A 178 -1.87 5.12 17.81
N PRO A 179 -2.62 6.06 17.18
CA PRO A 179 -3.25 7.15 17.91
C PRO A 179 -4.15 6.58 19.01
N ASN A 180 -4.18 7.20 20.18
CA ASN A 180 -5.17 6.85 21.18
C ASN A 180 -6.55 7.33 20.69
N PHE A 181 -7.39 6.39 20.26
CA PHE A 181 -8.73 6.67 19.75
C PHE A 181 -9.78 6.78 20.86
N ASP A 182 -9.41 6.54 22.12
CA ASP A 182 -10.28 6.68 23.30
C ASP A 182 -10.18 8.09 23.92
N ILE A 183 -9.41 9.00 23.31
CA ILE A 183 -9.39 10.41 23.70
C ILE A 183 -10.67 11.05 23.14
N ILE A 184 -11.71 11.08 23.97
CA ILE A 184 -12.79 12.05 23.82
C ILE A 184 -12.12 13.41 23.97
N ASP A 185 -12.14 14.21 22.89
CA ASP A 185 -11.58 15.55 22.86
C ASP A 185 -11.96 16.35 24.11
N ILE A 186 -10.94 16.74 24.87
CA ILE A 186 -11.03 17.70 25.97
C ILE A 186 -10.94 19.09 25.32
N TYR A 187 -12.02 19.50 24.66
CA TYR A 187 -12.28 20.92 24.42
C TYR A 187 -13.32 21.37 25.43
N GLU A 188 -12.85 21.78 26.61
CA GLU A 188 -13.53 22.82 27.41
C GLU A 188 -13.40 24.17 26.71
#